data_AF-A0A6B3CWM3-F1
#
_entry.id   AF-A0A6B3CWM3-F1
#
_cell.length_a   1.000
_cell.length_b   1.000
_cell.length_c   1.000
_cell.angle_alpha   90.00
_cell.angle_beta   90.00
_cell.angle_gamma   90.00
#
_symmetry.space_group_name_H-M   'P 1'
#
loop_
_entity.id
_entity.type
_entity.pdbx_description
1 polymer ?
#
loop_
_entity_poly.entity_id
_entity_poly.type
_entity_poly.pdbx_seq_one_letter_code
_entity_poly.pdbx_strand_id
1 'polypeptide(L)'
;YSDEAIQALWDVLVPFAGYAFNKAHSAAYGLVSYWTAYLKANYPAEYMAALLTSVKDDKDKSAVYLNECRRMGIKVLPPNVNESMSNFAAQGDDVILFGLSAVR
;
A
#
# COMPACT_ATOMS: atom_id res chain seq x y z
N TYR A 1 -22.57 -8.38 41.01
CA TYR A 1 -23.00 -7.14 40.33
C TYR A 1 -24.47 -6.94 40.63
N SER A 2 -24.96 -5.69 40.70
CA SER A 2 -26.39 -5.44 40.89
C SER A 2 -27.15 -5.63 39.58
N ASP A 3 -28.45 -5.88 39.66
CA ASP A 3 -29.30 -6.11 38.50
C ASP A 3 -29.36 -4.86 37.60
N GLU A 4 -29.32 -3.66 38.20
CA GLU A 4 -29.28 -2.39 37.47
C GLU A 4 -28.00 -2.26 36.63
N ALA A 5 -26.86 -2.73 37.15
CA ALA A 5 -25.59 -2.69 36.42
C ALA A 5 -25.57 -3.68 35.24
N ILE A 6 -26.21 -4.85 35.40
CA ILE A 6 -26.32 -5.86 34.34
C ILE A 6 -27.22 -5.33 33.22
N GLN A 7 -28.37 -4.76 33.56
CA GLN A 7 -29.32 -4.21 32.59
C GLN A 7 -28.70 -3.06 31.79
N ALA A 8 -28.01 -2.13 32.47
CA ALA A 8 -27.32 -1.02 31.82
C ALA A 8 -26.27 -1.48 30.80
N LEU A 9 -25.50 -2.55 31.10
CA LEU A 9 -24.53 -3.12 30.16
C LEU A 9 -25.22 -3.77 28.95
N TRP A 10 -26.30 -4.52 29.19
CA TRP A 10 -27.04 -5.21 28.14
C TRP A 10 -27.66 -4.23 27.13
N ASP A 11 -28.25 -3.15 27.62
CA ASP A 11 -28.88 -2.11 26.79
C ASP A 11 -27.87 -1.37 25.89
N VAL A 12 -26.58 -1.39 26.24
CA VAL A 12 -25.48 -0.90 25.40
C VAL A 12 -24.98 -1.98 24.43
N LEU A 13 -24.87 -3.23 24.88
CA LEU A 13 -24.27 -4.31 24.11
C LEU A 13 -25.11 -4.71 22.89
N VAL A 14 -26.43 -4.79 23.04
CA VAL A 14 -27.36 -5.18 21.95
C VAL A 14 -27.25 -4.23 20.74
N PRO A 15 -27.37 -2.90 20.86
CA PRO A 15 -27.20 -2.01 19.72
C PRO A 15 -25.75 -2.01 19.20
N PHE A 16 -24.74 -2.12 20.07
CA PHE A 16 -23.34 -2.20 19.65
C PHE A 16 -23.05 -3.41 18.77
N ALA A 17 -23.62 -4.57 19.10
CA ALA A 17 -23.43 -5.81 18.35
C ALA A 17 -23.93 -5.70 16.89
N GLY A 18 -24.88 -4.81 16.60
CA GLY A 18 -25.38 -4.57 15.24
C GLY A 18 -24.34 -3.97 14.27
N TYR A 19 -23.30 -3.32 14.80
CA TYR A 19 -22.19 -2.76 14.02
C TYR A 19 -20.81 -3.20 14.51
N ALA A 20 -20.77 -4.13 15.48
CA ALA A 20 -19.52 -4.70 15.96
C ALA A 20 -18.81 -5.43 14.82
N PHE A 21 -17.52 -5.15 14.67
CA PHE A 21 -16.74 -5.69 13.56
C PHE A 21 -15.93 -6.90 13.98
N ASN A 22 -15.72 -7.84 13.06
CA ASN A 22 -14.94 -9.03 13.34
C ASN A 22 -13.46 -8.67 13.58
N LYS A 23 -13.00 -8.82 14.82
CA LYS A 23 -11.63 -8.46 15.23
C LYS A 23 -10.56 -9.23 14.47
N ALA A 24 -10.77 -10.53 14.21
CA ALA A 24 -9.78 -11.35 13.51
C ALA A 24 -9.59 -10.86 12.06
N HIS A 25 -10.69 -10.53 11.37
CA HIS A 25 -10.65 -9.95 10.03
C HIS A 25 -9.94 -8.59 10.02
N SER A 26 -10.33 -7.66 10.90
CA SER A 26 -9.67 -6.35 11.00
C SER A 26 -8.18 -6.46 11.34
N ALA A 27 -7.79 -7.34 12.26
CA ALA A 27 -6.40 -7.51 12.65
C ALA A 27 -5.54 -8.03 11.48
N ALA A 28 -6.05 -9.00 10.72
CA ALA A 28 -5.34 -9.57 9.57
C ALA A 28 -5.08 -8.53 8.48
N TYR A 29 -6.11 -7.77 8.07
CA TYR A 29 -5.96 -6.72 7.06
C TYR A 29 -5.16 -5.50 7.59
N GLY A 30 -5.30 -5.20 8.89
CA GLY A 30 -4.51 -4.17 9.56
C GLY A 30 -3.02 -4.47 9.52
N LEU A 31 -2.62 -5.73 9.69
CA LEU A 31 -1.22 -6.16 9.61
C LEU A 31 -0.63 -5.94 8.22
N VAL A 32 -1.35 -6.33 7.16
CA VAL A 32 -0.91 -6.11 5.78
C VAL A 32 -0.80 -4.61 5.47
N SER A 33 -1.76 -3.82 5.93
CA SER A 33 -1.73 -2.35 5.80
C SER A 33 -0.54 -1.72 6.52
N TYR A 34 -0.19 -2.25 7.70
CA TYR A 34 1.00 -1.81 8.43
C TYR A 34 2.27 -2.15 7.66
N TRP A 35 2.37 -3.35 7.08
CA TRP A 35 3.55 -3.72 6.30
C TRP A 35 3.73 -2.86 5.04
N THR A 36 2.66 -2.56 4.31
CA THR A 36 2.77 -1.67 3.14
C THR A 36 3.15 -0.25 3.55
N ALA A 37 2.61 0.27 4.65
CA ALA A 37 3.02 1.55 5.21
C ALA A 37 4.50 1.55 5.64
N TYR A 38 4.95 0.48 6.32
CA TYR A 38 6.33 0.32 6.74
C TYR A 38 7.30 0.29 5.55
N LEU A 39 6.99 -0.50 4.51
CA LEU A 39 7.80 -0.55 3.30
C LEU A 39 7.82 0.80 2.59
N LYS A 40 6.68 1.48 2.48
CA LYS A 40 6.62 2.82 1.87
C LYS A 40 7.43 3.87 2.65
N ALA A 41 7.51 3.74 3.98
CA ALA A 41 8.24 4.69 4.82
C ALA A 41 9.76 4.45 4.86
N ASN A 42 10.20 3.19 4.77
CA ASN A 42 11.61 2.81 4.97
C ASN A 42 12.32 2.35 3.69
N TYR A 43 11.58 1.91 2.69
CA TYR A 43 12.07 1.44 1.38
C TYR A 43 11.21 2.04 0.24
N PRO A 44 11.09 3.37 0.17
CA PRO A 44 10.13 4.04 -0.69
C PRO A 44 10.35 3.76 -2.19
N ALA A 45 11.60 3.76 -2.65
CA ALA A 45 11.91 3.51 -4.06
C ALA A 45 11.59 2.07 -4.46
N GLU A 46 11.95 1.08 -3.65
CA GLU A 46 11.66 -0.33 -3.90
C GLU A 46 10.16 -0.60 -3.88
N TYR A 47 9.45 -0.05 -2.89
CA TYR A 47 8.01 -0.20 -2.76
C TYR A 47 7.28 0.39 -3.98
N MET A 48 7.66 1.60 -4.40
CA MET A 48 7.06 2.24 -5.56
C MET A 48 7.43 1.54 -6.88
N ALA A 49 8.64 1.00 -7.02
CA ALA A 49 9.03 0.18 -8.17
C ALA A 49 8.19 -1.10 -8.26
N ALA A 50 7.92 -1.75 -7.13
CA ALA A 50 7.03 -2.92 -7.08
C ALA A 50 5.60 -2.55 -7.47
N LEU A 51 5.07 -1.41 -6.99
CA LEU A 51 3.75 -0.92 -7.38
C LEU A 51 3.65 -0.64 -8.88
N LEU A 52 4.62 0.08 -9.46
CA LEU A 52 4.68 0.34 -10.91
C LEU A 52 4.73 -0.97 -11.71
N THR A 53 5.50 -1.95 -11.24
CA THR A 53 5.55 -3.27 -11.87
C THR A 53 4.20 -3.98 -11.83
N SER A 54 3.47 -3.93 -10.70
CA SER A 54 2.18 -4.60 -10.53
C SER A 54 1.07 -4.08 -11.45
N VAL A 55 1.20 -2.84 -11.95
CA VAL A 55 0.21 -2.20 -12.83
C VAL A 55 0.78 -1.82 -14.19
N LYS A 56 1.92 -2.39 -14.59
CA LYS A 56 2.64 -2.00 -15.82
C LYS A 56 1.80 -2.06 -17.10
N ASP A 57 0.75 -2.89 -17.11
CA ASP A 57 -0.16 -3.05 -18.24
C ASP A 57 -1.38 -2.11 -18.19
N ASP A 58 -1.55 -1.36 -17.10
CA ASP A 58 -2.64 -0.42 -16.83
C ASP A 58 -2.07 1.02 -16.79
N LYS A 59 -2.24 1.76 -17.89
CA LYS A 59 -1.67 3.11 -18.06
C LYS A 59 -2.26 4.12 -17.09
N ASP A 60 -3.55 4.00 -16.76
CA ASP A 60 -4.23 4.94 -15.87
C ASP A 60 -3.70 4.78 -14.45
N LYS A 61 -3.56 3.55 -13.95
CA LYS A 61 -2.95 3.29 -12.64
C LYS A 61 -1.46 3.62 -12.60
N SER A 62 -0.73 3.29 -13.67
CA SER A 62 0.69 3.64 -13.78
C SER A 62 0.91 5.15 -13.69
N ALA A 63 0.04 5.97 -14.31
CA ALA A 63 0.11 7.43 -14.22
C ALA A 63 -0.10 7.94 -12.78
N VAL A 64 -1.01 7.33 -12.01
CA VAL A 64 -1.23 7.66 -10.60
C VAL A 64 0.04 7.38 -9.78
N TYR A 65 0.65 6.21 -9.95
CA TYR A 65 1.87 5.85 -9.21
C TYR A 65 3.08 6.68 -9.64
N LEU A 66 3.23 7.00 -10.93
CA LEU A 66 4.27 7.92 -11.40
C LEU A 66 4.13 9.32 -10.78
N ASN A 67 2.91 9.83 -10.65
CA ASN A 67 2.65 11.09 -9.96
C ASN A 67 2.96 11.01 -8.46
N GLU A 68 2.67 9.89 -7.82
CA GLU A 68 3.02 9.67 -6.41
C GLU A 68 4.54 9.61 -6.21
N CYS A 69 5.29 8.93 -7.09
CA CYS A 69 6.75 8.96 -7.08
C CYS A 69 7.27 10.40 -7.12
N ARG A 70 6.74 11.22 -8.04
CA ARG A 70 7.11 12.65 -8.16
C ARG A 70 6.81 13.42 -6.88
N ARG A 71 5.64 13.18 -6.26
CA ARG A 71 5.26 13.83 -4.99
C ARG A 71 6.18 13.44 -3.83
N MET A 72 6.65 12.19 -3.82
CA MET A 72 7.59 11.67 -2.83
C MET A 72 9.06 12.05 -3.09
N GLY A 73 9.34 12.75 -4.20
CA GLY A 73 10.71 13.10 -4.60
C GLY A 73 11.49 11.96 -5.27
N ILE A 74 10.83 10.86 -5.62
CA ILE A 74 11.45 9.69 -6.26
C ILE A 74 11.48 9.93 -7.78
N LYS A 75 12.67 9.93 -8.35
CA LYS A 75 12.89 10.13 -9.78
C LYS A 75 12.77 8.81 -10.53
N VAL A 76 11.76 8.71 -11.38
CA VAL A 76 11.63 7.59 -12.34
C VAL A 76 12.36 7.98 -13.63
N LEU A 77 13.48 7.31 -13.90
CA LEU A 77 14.26 7.51 -15.13
C LEU A 77 13.56 6.85 -16.33
N PRO A 78 13.76 7.35 -17.56
CA PRO A 78 13.31 6.67 -18.77
C PRO A 78 14.01 5.31 -18.94
N PRO A 79 13.48 4.41 -19.80
CA PRO A 79 14.11 3.12 -20.07
C PRO A 79 15.52 3.29 -20.67
N ASN A 80 16.49 2.55 -20.15
CA ASN A 80 17.88 2.52 -20.60
C ASN A 80 18.31 1.07 -20.85
N VAL A 81 18.69 0.72 -22.08
CA VAL A 81 19.06 -0.66 -22.45
C VAL A 81 20.25 -1.23 -21.68
N ASN A 82 21.11 -0.37 -21.12
CA ASN A 82 22.30 -0.79 -20.39
C ASN A 82 22.05 -0.98 -18.88
N GLU A 83 21.00 -0.40 -18.34
CA GLU A 83 20.77 -0.29 -16.89
C GLU A 83 19.40 -0.81 -16.44
N SER A 84 18.37 -0.63 -17.26
CA SER A 84 17.01 -1.06 -16.96
C SER A 84 16.88 -2.57 -16.91
N MET A 85 16.10 -3.05 -15.94
CA MET A 85 15.72 -4.46 -15.84
C MET A 85 14.38 -4.73 -16.56
N SER A 86 13.95 -5.99 -16.59
CA SER A 86 12.63 -6.35 -17.14
C SER A 86 11.48 -5.64 -16.39
N ASN A 87 11.53 -5.67 -15.05
CA ASN A 87 10.60 -4.96 -14.17
C ASN A 87 11.20 -3.62 -13.73
N PHE A 88 10.38 -2.72 -13.17
CA PHE A 88 10.90 -1.52 -12.53
C PHE A 88 11.79 -1.90 -11.36
N ALA A 89 12.90 -1.19 -11.19
CA ALA A 89 13.90 -1.48 -10.17
C ALA A 89 14.33 -0.18 -9.48
N ALA A 90 14.49 -0.23 -8.15
CA ALA A 90 15.08 0.87 -7.41
C ALA A 90 16.60 0.91 -7.63
N GLN A 91 17.16 2.12 -7.68
CA GLN A 91 18.59 2.37 -7.71
C GLN A 91 18.91 3.34 -6.57
N GLY A 92 19.15 2.80 -5.38
CA GLY A 92 19.23 3.60 -4.14
C GLY A 92 17.85 4.09 -3.67
N ASP A 93 17.84 5.13 -2.85
CA ASP A 93 16.66 5.50 -2.05
C ASP A 93 15.65 6.39 -2.79
N ASP A 94 16.06 7.05 -3.88
CA ASP A 94 15.30 8.11 -4.55
C ASP A 94 15.22 7.97 -6.08
N VAL A 95 15.74 6.87 -6.66
CA VAL A 95 15.72 6.64 -8.11
C VAL A 95 15.08 5.29 -8.45
N ILE A 96 14.25 5.28 -9.50
CA ILE A 96 13.68 4.08 -10.10
C ILE A 96 14.06 4.02 -11.57
N LEU A 97 14.61 2.89 -12.01
CA LEU A 97 14.86 2.56 -13.41
C LEU A 97 13.57 2.01 -14.03
N PHE A 98 13.19 2.53 -15.20
CA PHE A 98 12.01 2.06 -15.91
C PHE A 98 12.15 0.58 -16.29
N GLY A 99 11.11 -0.22 -16.10
CA GLY A 99 11.10 -1.61 -16.52
C GLY A 99 10.94 -1.75 -18.03
N LEU A 100 11.86 -2.44 -18.71
CA LEU A 100 11.82 -2.63 -20.16
C LEU A 100 10.55 -3.35 -20.63
N SER A 101 9.99 -4.23 -19.80
CA SER A 101 8.73 -4.93 -20.12
C SER A 101 7.49 -4.04 -20.11
N ALA A 102 7.61 -2.79 -19.68
CA ALA A 102 6.55 -1.79 -19.70
C ALA A 102 6.61 -0.85 -20.92
N VAL A 103 7.63 -0.99 -21.79
CA VAL A 103 7.76 -0.21 -23.03
C VAL A 103 6.80 -0.77 -24.09
N ARG A 104 6.03 0.10 -24.75
CA ARG A 104 5.11 -0.22 -25.84
C ARG A 104 5.14 0.87 -26.90
#